data_AF-A0A3D2K9F9-F1
#
_entry.id   AF-A0A3D2K9F9-F1
#
_cell.length_a   1.000
_cell.length_b   1.000
_cell.length_c   1.000
_cell.angle_alpha   90.00
_cell.angle_beta   90.00
_cell.angle_gamma   90.00
#
_symmetry.space_group_name_H-M   'P 1'
#
loop_
_entity.id
_entity.type
_entity.pdbx_description
1 polymer ?
#
loop_
_entity_poly.entity_id
_entity_poly.type
_entity_poly.pdbx_seq_one_letter_code
_entity_poly.pdbx_strand_id
1 'polypeptide(L)'
;MTQTGTAFSKLIKRYTGNTYNHISLALDDDLAEMYSFGRRNAYLFFYGGFVIESPSRGTFKRFKHTIAKVLELSVSEQEFEKLIDVLGEFVMQRKRFHYNFRGLLKARKHIDYQKNQHCFYCSQFVKHLFEKTGIIAKNLLGEVVAPEDFALIEGVTVVYEGLLREYRAPLLLPLGAIK
;
A
#
# COMPACT_ATOMS: atom_id res chain seq x y z
N MET A 1 2.41 -2.19 5.00
CA MET A 1 3.57 -2.59 4.16
C MET A 1 3.76 -4.10 4.22
N THR A 2 4.16 -4.76 3.13
CA THR A 2 4.31 -6.23 3.06
C THR A 2 5.54 -6.70 2.28
N GLN A 3 6.01 -7.90 2.60
CA GLN A 3 7.06 -8.65 1.89
C GLN A 3 6.63 -10.12 1.75
N THR A 4 6.26 -10.54 0.54
CA THR A 4 5.66 -11.89 0.31
C THR A 4 6.64 -13.07 0.37
N GLY A 5 7.93 -12.85 0.61
CA GLY A 5 8.96 -13.90 0.66
C GLY A 5 9.22 -14.66 -0.66
N THR A 6 8.48 -14.37 -1.73
CA THR A 6 8.70 -14.92 -3.08
C THR A 6 10.13 -14.63 -3.57
N ALA A 7 10.67 -15.46 -4.48
CA ALA A 7 11.98 -15.24 -5.10
C ALA A 7 12.12 -13.80 -5.64
N PHE A 8 11.04 -13.25 -6.21
CA PHE A 8 10.99 -11.87 -6.65
C PHE A 8 10.96 -10.85 -5.50
N SER A 9 10.21 -11.09 -4.42
CA SER A 9 10.25 -10.19 -3.26
C SER A 9 11.63 -10.21 -2.57
N LYS A 10 12.31 -11.37 -2.54
CA LYS A 10 13.69 -11.51 -2.08
C LYS A 10 14.66 -10.81 -3.04
N LEU A 11 14.39 -10.87 -4.35
CA LEU A 11 15.10 -10.10 -5.36
C LEU A 11 14.91 -8.60 -5.11
N ILE A 12 13.68 -8.09 -5.03
CA ILE A 12 13.45 -6.66 -4.74
C ILE A 12 14.13 -6.27 -3.44
N LYS A 13 13.99 -7.03 -2.35
CA LYS A 13 14.67 -6.76 -1.07
C LYS A 13 16.18 -6.66 -1.23
N ARG A 14 16.81 -7.63 -1.91
CA ARG A 14 18.25 -7.60 -2.18
C ARG A 14 18.67 -6.43 -3.09
N TYR A 15 17.78 -5.97 -3.97
CA TYR A 15 18.06 -4.92 -4.95
C TYR A 15 17.72 -3.51 -4.49
N THR A 16 16.82 -3.36 -3.51
CA THR A 16 16.39 -2.08 -2.93
C THR A 16 17.00 -1.83 -1.56
N GLY A 17 17.48 -2.87 -0.87
CA GLY A 17 17.88 -2.78 0.55
C GLY A 17 16.69 -2.72 1.51
N ASN A 18 15.49 -2.49 0.97
CA ASN A 18 14.26 -2.27 1.70
C ASN A 18 13.68 -3.57 2.21
N THR A 19 13.23 -3.53 3.47
CA THR A 19 12.64 -4.71 4.14
C THR A 19 11.27 -5.03 3.54
N TYR A 20 10.54 -4.01 3.12
CA TYR A 20 9.22 -4.09 2.51
C TYR A 20 9.27 -3.63 1.05
N ASN A 21 8.57 -4.34 0.17
CA ASN A 21 8.58 -4.04 -1.28
C ASN A 21 7.19 -3.80 -1.85
N HIS A 22 6.19 -3.79 -0.98
CA HIS A 22 4.82 -3.53 -1.33
C HIS A 22 4.13 -2.76 -0.20
N ILE A 23 3.23 -1.86 -0.58
CA ILE A 23 2.39 -1.10 0.34
C ILE A 23 0.96 -1.14 -0.18
N SER A 24 0.02 -1.28 0.74
CA SER A 24 -1.42 -1.29 0.46
C SER A 24 -2.08 -0.39 1.50
N LEU A 25 -3.11 0.33 1.08
CA LEU A 25 -3.91 1.21 1.93
C LEU A 25 -5.14 0.45 2.41
N ALA A 26 -5.37 0.39 3.71
CA ALA A 26 -6.64 -0.07 4.28
C ALA A 26 -7.43 1.13 4.80
N LEU A 27 -8.75 1.00 4.86
CA LEU A 27 -9.65 2.01 5.44
C LEU A 27 -10.35 1.49 6.71
N ASP A 28 -9.98 0.28 7.13
CA ASP A 28 -10.52 -0.47 8.25
C ASP A 28 -9.38 -1.11 9.05
N ASP A 29 -9.63 -1.34 10.33
CA ASP A 29 -8.63 -1.90 11.26
C ASP A 29 -8.46 -3.41 11.09
N ASP A 30 -9.36 -4.10 10.40
CA ASP A 30 -9.27 -5.56 10.20
C ASP A 30 -8.52 -5.96 8.92
N LEU A 31 -8.12 -4.97 8.12
CA LEU A 31 -7.45 -5.12 6.83
C LEU A 31 -8.28 -6.01 5.88
N ALA A 32 -9.60 -6.01 6.00
CA ALA A 32 -10.49 -6.85 5.20
C ALA A 32 -10.28 -6.58 3.71
N GLU A 33 -10.20 -5.29 3.34
CA GLU A 33 -9.91 -4.81 2.00
C GLU A 33 -8.77 -3.80 1.99
N MET A 34 -7.73 -4.10 1.21
CA MET A 34 -6.57 -3.24 1.05
C MET A 34 -6.38 -2.86 -0.42
N TYR A 35 -6.21 -1.58 -0.69
CA TYR A 35 -6.11 -1.02 -2.03
C TYR A 35 -4.65 -0.80 -2.41
N SER A 36 -4.24 -1.27 -3.58
CA SER A 36 -2.88 -1.09 -4.05
C SER A 36 -2.75 -1.20 -5.57
N PHE A 37 -1.53 -0.97 -6.06
CA PHE A 37 -1.09 -1.42 -7.37
C PHE A 37 -0.17 -2.63 -7.20
N GLY A 38 -0.56 -3.75 -7.80
CA GLY A 38 0.12 -5.02 -7.62
C GLY A 38 -0.19 -6.00 -8.73
N ARG A 39 0.03 -7.28 -8.45
CA ARG A 39 -0.28 -8.37 -9.39
C ARG A 39 -1.78 -8.63 -9.36
N ARG A 40 -2.45 -8.53 -10.52
CA ARG A 40 -3.86 -8.91 -10.66
C ARG A 40 -4.07 -10.42 -10.59
N ASN A 41 -3.04 -11.18 -10.96
CA ASN A 41 -3.03 -12.63 -10.85
C ASN A 41 -1.73 -13.05 -10.16
N ALA A 42 -1.85 -13.81 -9.07
CA ALA A 42 -0.71 -14.26 -8.26
C ALA A 42 0.31 -15.12 -9.03
N TYR A 43 -0.09 -15.70 -10.17
CA TYR A 43 0.72 -16.56 -11.03
C TYR A 43 1.37 -15.80 -12.20
N LEU A 44 0.78 -14.68 -12.65
CA LEU A 44 1.25 -13.94 -13.82
C LEU A 44 1.97 -12.66 -13.40
N PHE A 45 3.29 -12.69 -13.50
CA PHE A 45 4.17 -11.64 -13.02
C PHE A 45 3.95 -10.26 -13.69
N PHE A 46 3.81 -10.24 -15.02
CA PHE A 46 3.67 -9.00 -15.80
C PHE A 46 2.22 -8.48 -15.89
N TYR A 47 1.26 -9.19 -15.32
CA TYR A 47 -0.15 -8.79 -15.33
C TYR A 47 -0.50 -8.01 -14.06
N GLY A 48 -0.05 -6.76 -14.02
CA GLY A 48 -0.25 -5.85 -12.88
C GLY A 48 -1.21 -4.69 -13.18
N GLY A 49 -1.78 -4.13 -12.12
CA GLY A 49 -2.59 -2.91 -12.14
C GLY A 49 -3.15 -2.61 -10.77
N PHE A 50 -4.21 -1.80 -10.71
CA PHE A 50 -4.97 -1.60 -9.48
C PHE A 50 -5.59 -2.93 -9.01
N VAL A 51 -5.47 -3.21 -7.71
CA VAL A 51 -5.91 -4.43 -7.05
C VAL A 51 -6.54 -4.10 -5.70
N ILE A 52 -7.51 -4.93 -5.31
CA ILE A 52 -8.05 -5.00 -3.95
C ILE A 52 -7.55 -6.33 -3.38
N GLU A 53 -6.76 -6.22 -2.32
CA GLU A 53 -6.04 -7.30 -1.66
C GLU A 53 -6.69 -7.58 -0.31
N SER A 54 -6.43 -8.77 0.22
CA SER A 54 -6.96 -9.17 1.52
C SER A 54 -6.05 -10.25 2.11
N PRO A 55 -5.78 -10.28 3.43
CA PRO A 55 -4.97 -11.31 4.05
C PRO A 55 -5.51 -12.72 3.81
N SER A 56 -6.84 -12.84 3.71
CA SER A 56 -7.56 -14.12 3.58
C SER A 56 -7.82 -14.56 2.13
N ARG A 57 -7.48 -13.73 1.12
CA ARG A 57 -7.73 -13.99 -0.31
C ARG A 57 -6.48 -13.75 -1.18
N GLY A 58 -6.55 -14.17 -2.44
CA GLY A 58 -5.57 -13.81 -3.49
C GLY A 58 -4.10 -14.09 -3.15
N THR A 59 -3.25 -13.10 -3.44
CA THR A 59 -1.78 -13.16 -3.29
C THR A 59 -1.37 -13.49 -1.85
N PHE A 60 -1.95 -12.83 -0.85
CA PHE A 60 -1.55 -13.01 0.55
C PHE A 60 -2.01 -14.36 1.12
N LYS A 61 -3.17 -14.88 0.72
CA LYS A 61 -3.59 -16.25 1.05
C LYS A 61 -2.60 -17.30 0.53
N ARG A 62 -2.08 -17.10 -0.69
CA ARG A 62 -1.10 -18.00 -1.33
C ARG A 62 0.25 -17.94 -0.63
N PHE A 63 0.76 -16.73 -0.37
CA PHE A 63 2.06 -16.53 0.24
C PHE A 63 1.92 -16.39 1.76
N LYS A 64 1.66 -17.52 2.44
CA LYS A 64 1.35 -17.58 3.89
C LYS A 64 2.46 -17.06 4.81
N HIS A 65 3.69 -16.91 4.32
CA HIS A 65 4.83 -16.35 5.06
C HIS A 65 5.07 -14.87 4.72
N THR A 66 4.05 -14.17 4.25
CA THR A 66 4.13 -12.71 4.01
C THR A 66 4.37 -12.01 5.35
N ILE A 67 5.48 -11.30 5.45
CA ILE A 67 5.78 -10.42 6.59
C ILE A 67 5.12 -9.07 6.31
N ALA A 68 4.52 -8.46 7.32
CA ALA A 68 3.87 -7.18 7.24
C ALA A 68 4.30 -6.26 8.39
N LYS A 69 4.33 -4.97 8.09
CA LYS A 69 4.34 -3.87 9.07
C LYS A 69 3.11 -3.02 8.80
N VAL A 70 2.21 -2.95 9.77
CA VAL A 70 0.98 -2.16 9.69
C VAL A 70 1.25 -0.79 10.28
N LEU A 71 1.01 0.22 9.47
CA LEU A 71 1.12 1.63 9.84
C LEU A 71 -0.29 2.16 10.02
N GLU A 72 -0.50 2.94 11.06
CA GLU A 72 -1.75 3.64 11.31
C GLU A 72 -1.49 5.15 11.27
N LEU A 73 -2.39 5.90 10.63
CA LEU A 73 -2.34 7.35 10.54
C LEU A 73 -3.76 7.87 10.80
N SER A 74 -3.92 8.65 11.85
CA SER A 74 -5.17 9.39 12.08
C SER A 74 -5.27 10.54 11.07
N VAL A 75 -6.43 10.68 10.45
CA VAL A 75 -6.75 11.76 9.51
C VAL A 75 -8.02 12.45 9.94
N SER A 76 -8.22 13.70 9.50
CA SER A 76 -9.48 14.40 9.72
C SER A 76 -10.62 13.78 8.91
N GLU A 77 -11.86 14.00 9.35
CA GLU A 77 -13.07 13.56 8.64
C GLU A 77 -13.08 14.07 7.19
N GLN A 78 -12.68 15.33 6.98
CA GLN A 78 -12.62 15.96 5.65
C GLN A 78 -11.57 15.31 4.73
N GLU A 79 -10.42 14.89 5.27
CA GLU A 79 -9.40 14.16 4.51
C GLU A 79 -9.87 12.74 4.18
N PHE A 80 -10.56 12.09 5.13
CA PHE A 80 -11.11 10.76 4.95
C PHE A 80 -12.19 10.75 3.87
N GLU A 81 -13.15 11.67 3.89
CA GLU A 81 -14.18 11.80 2.85
C GLU A 81 -13.58 11.98 1.45
N LYS A 82 -12.61 12.90 1.31
CA LYS A 82 -11.88 13.08 0.05
C LYS A 82 -11.14 11.82 -0.38
N LEU A 83 -10.57 11.08 0.57
CA LEU A 83 -9.87 9.83 0.31
C LEU A 83 -10.83 8.78 -0.25
N ILE A 84 -12.02 8.64 0.32
CA ILE A 84 -13.06 7.75 -0.19
C ILE A 84 -13.43 8.13 -1.63
N ASP A 85 -13.67 9.41 -1.90
CA ASP A 85 -14.05 9.88 -3.23
C ASP A 85 -12.97 9.58 -4.28
N VAL A 86 -11.72 9.97 -4.00
CA VAL A 86 -10.60 9.76 -4.92
C VAL A 86 -10.34 8.26 -5.11
N LEU A 87 -10.36 7.47 -4.04
CA LEU A 87 -10.21 6.01 -4.14
C LEU A 87 -11.34 5.37 -4.93
N GLY A 88 -12.57 5.86 -4.77
CA GLY A 88 -13.75 5.44 -5.52
C GLY A 88 -13.54 5.51 -7.03
N GLU A 89 -12.85 6.54 -7.54
CA GLU A 89 -12.47 6.64 -8.96
C GLU A 89 -11.58 5.46 -9.41
N PHE A 90 -10.62 5.06 -8.58
CA PHE A 90 -9.74 3.91 -8.86
C PHE A 90 -10.51 2.60 -8.87
N VAL A 91 -11.44 2.42 -7.93
CA VAL A 91 -12.30 1.23 -7.85
C VAL A 91 -13.21 1.14 -9.07
N MET A 92 -13.91 2.22 -9.40
CA MET A 92 -14.84 2.29 -10.54
C MET A 92 -14.13 2.09 -11.87
N GLN A 93 -12.95 2.69 -12.05
CA GLN A 93 -12.18 2.63 -13.30
C GLN A 93 -11.03 1.62 -13.25
N ARG A 94 -11.09 0.61 -12.38
CA ARG A 94 -9.97 -0.33 -12.11
C ARG A 94 -9.26 -0.90 -13.34
N LYS A 95 -10.00 -1.14 -14.43
CA LYS A 95 -9.48 -1.71 -15.68
C LYS A 95 -8.59 -0.73 -16.47
N ARG A 96 -8.82 0.59 -16.30
CA ARG A 96 -8.07 1.69 -16.94
C ARG A 96 -6.67 1.86 -16.39
N PHE A 97 -6.46 1.45 -15.14
CA PHE A 97 -5.19 1.60 -14.45
C PHE A 97 -4.26 0.41 -14.71
N HIS A 98 -2.98 0.70 -14.93
CA HIS A 98 -1.94 -0.27 -15.26
C HIS A 98 -0.75 -0.16 -14.32
N TYR A 99 0.00 -1.24 -14.17
CA TYR A 99 1.20 -1.21 -13.34
C TYR A 99 2.36 -0.49 -14.04
N ASN A 100 3.03 0.41 -13.33
CA ASN A 100 4.16 1.19 -13.83
C ASN A 100 5.50 0.43 -13.66
N PHE A 101 5.68 -0.67 -14.38
CA PHE A 101 6.90 -1.49 -14.28
C PHE A 101 8.18 -0.71 -14.63
N ARG A 102 8.10 0.16 -15.65
CA ARG A 102 9.24 1.00 -16.06
C ARG A 102 9.59 2.02 -14.98
N GLY A 103 8.57 2.60 -14.32
CA GLY A 103 8.76 3.49 -13.18
C GLY A 103 9.44 2.79 -12.02
N LEU A 104 8.98 1.59 -11.65
CA LEU A 104 9.60 0.81 -10.58
C LEU A 104 11.09 0.49 -10.85
N LEU A 105 11.44 0.15 -12.09
CA LEU A 105 12.84 -0.12 -12.47
C LEU A 105 13.70 1.16 -12.44
N LYS A 106 13.13 2.32 -12.80
CA LYS A 106 13.81 3.63 -12.81
C LYS A 106 13.92 4.26 -11.42
N ALA A 107 12.97 4.01 -10.52
CA ALA A 107 12.99 4.42 -9.13
C ALA A 107 14.28 3.97 -8.43
N ARG A 108 14.81 2.77 -8.74
CA ARG A 108 16.10 2.27 -8.24
C ARG A 108 17.30 3.16 -8.61
N LYS A 109 17.20 3.91 -9.70
CA LYS A 109 18.22 4.86 -10.13
C LYS A 109 17.91 6.29 -9.66
N HIS A 110 17.01 6.45 -8.69
CA HIS A 110 16.48 7.74 -8.22
C HIS A 110 15.88 8.59 -9.36
N ILE A 111 15.29 7.94 -10.36
CA ILE A 111 14.62 8.59 -11.47
C ILE A 111 13.12 8.39 -11.30
N ASP A 112 12.40 9.47 -11.02
CA ASP A 112 10.94 9.43 -11.10
C ASP A 112 10.51 9.28 -12.56
N TYR A 113 9.61 8.34 -12.78
CA TYR A 113 9.06 8.07 -14.08
C TYR A 113 7.66 7.50 -13.96
N GLN A 114 6.71 8.24 -14.49
CA GLN A 114 5.35 7.81 -14.66
C GLN A 114 5.00 7.86 -16.15
N LYS A 115 4.63 6.72 -16.73
CA LYS A 115 4.30 6.64 -18.16
C LYS A 115 3.13 7.57 -18.53
N ASN A 116 2.10 7.61 -17.68
CA ASN A 116 0.94 8.48 -17.77
C ASN A 116 0.16 8.45 -16.44
N GLN A 117 -0.88 9.29 -16.32
CA GLN A 117 -1.75 9.42 -15.15
C GLN A 117 -2.55 8.15 -14.76
N HIS A 118 -2.48 7.07 -15.53
CA HIS A 118 -3.12 5.78 -15.24
C HIS A 118 -2.13 4.67 -14.88
N CYS A 119 -0.83 4.98 -14.83
CA CYS A 119 0.22 4.02 -14.52
C CYS A 119 0.85 4.33 -13.18
N PHE A 120 0.69 3.44 -12.20
CA PHE A 120 1.31 3.56 -10.88
C PHE A 120 2.00 2.25 -10.46
N TYR A 121 3.01 2.34 -9.60
CA TYR A 121 3.37 1.25 -8.69
C TYR A 121 2.82 1.55 -7.30
N CYS A 122 2.92 0.58 -6.37
CA CYS A 122 2.23 0.62 -5.08
C CYS A 122 2.46 1.90 -4.27
N SER A 123 3.71 2.28 -4.00
CA SER A 123 4.02 3.49 -3.21
C SER A 123 3.70 4.78 -3.96
N GLN A 124 3.89 4.81 -5.30
CA GLN A 124 3.44 5.93 -6.14
C GLN A 124 1.93 6.19 -6.00
N PHE A 125 1.14 5.12 -5.95
CA PHE A 125 -0.31 5.20 -5.79
C PHE A 125 -0.73 5.73 -4.40
N VAL A 126 -0.16 5.19 -3.32
CA VAL A 126 -0.51 5.66 -1.96
C VAL A 126 -0.07 7.12 -1.77
N LYS A 127 1.11 7.50 -2.25
CA LYS A 127 1.57 8.90 -2.25
C LYS A 127 0.59 9.79 -3.02
N HIS A 128 0.18 9.38 -4.22
CA HIS A 128 -0.77 10.13 -5.03
C HIS A 128 -2.10 10.37 -4.31
N LEU A 129 -2.64 9.34 -3.63
CA LEU A 129 -3.86 9.49 -2.82
C LEU A 129 -3.66 10.50 -1.69
N PHE A 130 -2.58 10.37 -0.91
CA PHE A 130 -2.35 11.24 0.24
C PHE A 130 -2.13 12.71 -0.18
N GLU A 131 -1.38 12.95 -1.26
CA GLU A 131 -1.18 14.30 -1.78
C GLU A 131 -2.47 14.90 -2.37
N LYS A 132 -3.28 14.11 -3.09
CA LYS A 132 -4.51 14.59 -3.73
C LYS A 132 -5.63 14.90 -2.71
N THR A 133 -5.58 14.25 -1.55
CA THR A 133 -6.59 14.39 -0.48
C THR A 133 -6.19 15.40 0.60
N GLY A 134 -4.91 15.77 0.65
CA GLY A 134 -4.37 16.72 1.62
C GLY A 134 -3.79 16.08 2.87
N ILE A 135 -3.85 14.74 3.00
CA ILE A 135 -3.28 13.99 4.15
C ILE A 135 -1.79 14.29 4.32
N ILE A 136 -1.06 14.46 3.21
CA ILE A 136 0.32 14.95 3.23
C ILE A 136 0.48 16.14 2.29
N ALA A 137 1.44 17.01 2.62
CA ALA A 137 1.88 18.06 1.72
C ALA A 137 2.48 17.48 0.43
N LYS A 138 2.27 18.18 -0.68
CA LYS A 138 2.85 17.80 -1.97
C LYS A 138 4.38 17.73 -1.87
N ASN A 139 4.96 16.68 -2.43
CA ASN A 139 6.38 16.37 -2.43
C ASN A 139 7.00 16.09 -1.05
N LEU A 140 6.21 15.90 0.02
CA LEU A 140 6.73 15.56 1.36
C LEU A 140 7.65 14.32 1.32
N LEU A 141 7.26 13.29 0.57
CA LEU A 141 8.01 12.04 0.43
C LEU A 141 9.03 12.05 -0.72
N GLY A 142 9.31 13.21 -1.32
CA GLY A 142 10.19 13.33 -2.48
C GLY A 142 9.60 12.76 -3.78
N GLU A 143 10.35 12.78 -4.87
CA GLU A 143 9.87 12.36 -6.20
C GLU A 143 9.72 10.84 -6.33
N VAL A 144 10.70 10.10 -5.81
CA VAL A 144 10.69 8.63 -5.77
C VAL A 144 10.38 8.18 -4.35
N VAL A 145 9.32 7.40 -4.19
CA VAL A 145 8.80 6.96 -2.89
C VAL A 145 8.89 5.44 -2.74
N ALA A 146 9.48 5.00 -1.65
CA ALA A 146 9.50 3.62 -1.18
C ALA A 146 8.42 3.37 -0.12
N PRO A 147 8.01 2.10 0.11
CA PRO A 147 7.10 1.76 1.19
C PRO A 147 7.56 2.29 2.57
N GLU A 148 8.84 2.20 2.87
CA GLU A 148 9.41 2.61 4.16
C GLU A 148 9.30 4.10 4.42
N ASP A 149 9.26 4.94 3.39
CA ASP A 149 9.18 6.40 3.55
C ASP A 149 7.85 6.82 4.21
N PHE A 150 6.80 6.01 4.09
CA PHE A 150 5.53 6.26 4.77
C PHE A 150 5.62 6.14 6.29
N ALA A 151 6.62 5.41 6.82
CA ALA A 151 6.84 5.33 8.27
C ALA A 151 7.48 6.62 8.83
N LEU A 152 7.92 7.54 7.97
CA LEU A 152 8.53 8.83 8.34
C LEU A 152 7.52 9.99 8.37
N ILE A 153 6.27 9.75 7.95
CA ILE A 153 5.21 10.76 7.99
C ILE A 153 4.87 11.07 9.46
N GLU A 154 4.75 12.35 9.79
CA GLU A 154 4.35 12.79 11.12
C GLU A 154 2.96 12.24 11.50
N GLY A 155 2.82 11.75 12.73
CA GLY A 155 1.57 11.14 13.22
C GLY A 155 1.37 9.67 12.83
N VAL A 156 2.25 9.08 12.01
CA VAL A 156 2.21 7.64 11.74
C VAL A 156 2.70 6.85 12.96
N THR A 157 1.97 5.79 13.30
CA THR A 157 2.37 4.82 14.32
C THR A 157 2.49 3.42 13.73
N VAL A 158 3.36 2.58 14.31
CA VAL A 158 3.47 1.17 13.94
C VAL A 158 2.60 0.35 14.91
N VAL A 159 1.50 -0.19 14.42
CA VAL A 159 0.55 -0.97 15.24
C VAL A 159 0.79 -2.47 15.19
N TYR A 160 1.54 -2.96 14.20
CA TYR A 160 1.90 -4.37 14.08
C TYR A 160 3.15 -4.59 13.23
N GLU A 161 3.97 -5.56 13.59
CA GLU A 161 5.04 -6.11 12.76
C GLU A 161 5.14 -7.63 12.95
N GLY A 162 5.03 -8.41 11.87
CA GLY A 162 4.97 -9.87 11.96
C GLY A 162 4.40 -10.54 10.72
N LEU A 163 3.89 -11.77 10.84
CA LEU A 163 3.25 -12.46 9.73
C LEU A 163 1.86 -11.89 9.45
N LEU A 164 1.58 -11.48 8.21
CA LEU A 164 0.30 -10.84 7.84
C LEU A 164 -0.93 -11.67 8.24
N ARG A 165 -0.86 -13.00 8.16
CA ARG A 165 -1.97 -13.90 8.53
C ARG A 165 -2.25 -13.94 10.05
N GLU A 166 -1.29 -13.51 10.85
CA GLU A 166 -1.35 -13.48 12.32
C GLU A 166 -1.79 -12.10 12.82
N TYR A 167 -1.94 -11.12 11.93
CA TYR A 167 -2.55 -9.84 12.27
C TYR A 167 -3.96 -10.04 12.83
N ARG A 168 -4.27 -9.31 13.89
CA ARG A 168 -5.59 -9.20 14.49
C ARG A 168 -5.85 -7.73 14.71
N ALA A 169 -7.03 -7.26 14.28
CA ALA A 169 -7.47 -5.91 14.59
C ALA A 169 -7.38 -5.68 16.10
N PRO A 170 -6.98 -4.49 16.56
CA PRO A 170 -7.13 -4.10 17.95
C PRO A 170 -8.59 -4.35 18.37
N LEU A 171 -8.79 -5.04 19.50
CA LEU A 171 -10.13 -5.17 20.07
C LEU A 171 -10.58 -3.76 20.45
N LEU A 172 -11.49 -3.17 19.67
CA LEU A 172 -12.27 -2.03 20.15
C LEU A 172 -13.03 -2.53 21.38
N LEU A 173 -12.56 -2.17 22.57
CA LEU A 173 -13.42 -2.25 23.74
C LEU A 173 -14.64 -1.38 23.42
N PRO A 174 -15.87 -1.92 23.45
CA PRO A 174 -17.05 -1.09 23.22
C PRO A 174 -16.99 0.06 24.24
N LEU A 175 -17.07 1.30 23.72
CA LEU A 175 -17.28 2.53 24.48
C LEU A 175 -18.55 2.33 25.32
N GLY A 176 -18.39 1.84 26.55
CA GLY A 176 -19.48 1.32 27.37
C GLY A 176 -19.04 0.47 28.56
N ALA A 177 -17.77 0.06 28.63
CA ALA A 177 -17.20 -0.62 29.80
C ALA A 177 -16.38 0.33 30.69
N ILE A 178 -16.95 1.48 31.05
CA ILE A 178 -16.58 2.22 32.27
C ILE A 178 -17.90 2.45 33.00
N LYS A 179 -18.16 1.62 34.01
CA LYS A 179 -19.21 1.85 35.01
C LYS A 179 -18.68 2.84 36.05
#